data_AF-A0A959WN76-F1
#
_entry.id   AF-A0A959WN76-F1
#
_cell.length_a   1.000
_cell.length_b   1.000
_cell.length_c   1.000
_cell.angle_alpha   90.00
_cell.angle_beta   90.00
_cell.angle_gamma   90.00
#
_symmetry.space_group_name_H-M   'P 1'
#
loop_
_entity.id
_entity.type
_entity.pdbx_description
1 polymer ?
#
loop_
_entity_poly.entity_id
_entity_poly.type
_entity_poly.pdbx_seq_one_letter_code
_entity_poly.pdbx_strand_id
1 'polypeptide(L)'
;MTPSPLSRIRRDGDALDEARPPAPFVVGLTRSGTTLLRMMLDAHPELAVPPETHFVPDLIKAARAEQGADAMLEAMTSNRTWSDFGIGEEEMRERLAVVPSGDAAGAVRAFFEAYAEKQGKPRWGDKTPAYMLSVQRIGRTLPESRFIHLIRDGRDVALSQTARALNEQPPPAEQAARWVKRIRKSRDQAATLKGPRYVEARYEDLVRDPETTLRRICEFVDLPWEEEMLRYHERAAERLAEMAGSLRAEGTHAEQEAGYRIANHAPTTKPPDPAKLDKWRREMSPGDLAAYDAVAGELLSELGYEVTS
;
A
#
# COMPACT_ATOMS: atom_id res chain seq x y z
N MET A 1 26.40 22.72 55.40
CA MET A 1 27.37 22.40 54.34
C MET A 1 26.76 21.31 53.47
N THR A 2 26.59 21.60 52.18
CA THR A 2 26.48 20.63 51.09
C THR A 2 27.72 19.72 51.05
N PRO A 3 27.59 18.52 50.45
CA PRO A 3 27.98 18.41 49.04
C PRO A 3 26.94 17.68 48.15
N SER A 4 26.82 18.18 46.91
CA SER A 4 26.43 17.47 45.67
C SER A 4 27.74 17.01 44.97
N PRO A 5 27.81 16.33 43.79
CA PRO A 5 26.89 15.50 42.97
C PRO A 5 27.53 14.13 42.58
N LEU A 6 26.86 13.30 41.77
CA LEU A 6 27.35 12.86 40.44
C LEU A 6 26.40 11.84 39.76
N SER A 7 25.78 12.36 38.71
CA SER A 7 25.24 11.72 37.51
C SER A 7 25.74 10.29 37.20
N ARG A 8 24.82 9.33 37.11
CA ARG A 8 24.92 8.27 36.10
C ARG A 8 24.29 8.81 34.82
N ILE A 9 25.15 9.21 33.88
CA ILE A 9 24.81 9.39 32.48
C ILE A 9 24.14 8.09 32.01
N ARG A 10 22.83 8.15 31.77
CA ARG A 10 22.15 7.13 30.98
C ARG A 10 22.72 7.26 29.57
N ARG A 11 23.14 6.13 28.97
CA ARG A 11 23.36 6.10 27.53
C ARG A 11 21.98 6.25 26.89
N ASP A 12 21.73 7.43 26.34
CA ASP A 12 20.62 7.65 25.41
C ASP A 12 20.86 6.77 24.19
N GLY A 13 20.02 5.76 24.00
CA GLY A 13 20.18 4.75 22.96
C GLY A 13 19.13 3.62 23.00
N ASP A 14 18.49 3.42 24.15
CA ASP A 14 17.37 2.49 24.32
C ASP A 14 16.21 3.18 25.05
N ALA A 15 15.71 4.29 24.50
CA ALA A 15 14.35 4.69 24.82
C ALA A 15 13.45 3.58 24.26
N LEU A 16 12.99 2.71 25.16
CA LEU A 16 12.00 1.68 24.89
C LEU A 16 10.82 2.34 24.16
N ASP A 17 10.71 2.01 22.88
CA ASP A 17 9.59 2.35 21.99
C ASP A 17 8.32 1.90 22.72
N GLU A 18 7.55 2.84 23.30
CA GLU A 18 6.17 2.54 23.68
C GLU A 18 5.52 1.98 22.42
N ALA A 19 5.07 0.73 22.49
CA ALA A 19 4.68 -0.02 21.30
C ALA A 19 3.61 0.75 20.52
N ARG A 20 4.03 1.42 19.43
CA ARG A 20 3.12 2.16 18.55
C ARG A 20 2.07 1.20 17.99
N PRO A 21 0.82 1.66 17.80
CA PRO A 21 -0.21 0.84 17.18
C PRO A 21 0.26 0.41 15.77
N PRO A 22 -0.09 -0.80 15.32
CA PRO A 22 0.33 -1.28 14.02
C PRO A 22 -0.17 -0.38 12.88
N ALA A 23 0.72 -0.07 11.94
CA ALA A 23 0.40 0.69 10.74
C ALA A 23 0.17 -0.27 9.55
N PRO A 24 -1.05 -0.37 8.99
CA PRO A 24 -1.31 -1.21 7.84
C PRO A 24 -0.62 -0.69 6.58
N PHE A 25 0.10 -1.56 5.87
CA PHE A 25 0.63 -1.32 4.53
C PHE A 25 -0.02 -2.31 3.56
N VAL A 26 -0.98 -1.84 2.77
CA VAL A 26 -1.63 -2.65 1.74
C VAL A 26 -0.76 -2.71 0.50
N VAL A 27 -0.26 -3.90 0.19
CA VAL A 27 0.64 -4.17 -0.93
C VAL A 27 0.05 -5.21 -1.87
N GLY A 28 0.58 -5.31 -3.08
CA GLY A 28 0.18 -6.33 -4.04
C GLY A 28 0.44 -5.91 -5.48
N LEU A 29 -0.01 -6.72 -6.44
CA LEU A 29 0.05 -6.28 -7.83
C LEU A 29 -1.04 -5.24 -8.12
N THR A 30 -0.74 -4.33 -9.03
CA THR A 30 -1.79 -3.50 -9.65
C THR A 30 -2.90 -4.40 -10.19
N ARG A 31 -4.15 -3.92 -10.12
CA ARG A 31 -5.36 -4.66 -10.52
C ARG A 31 -5.79 -5.81 -9.59
N SER A 32 -5.16 -5.95 -8.43
CA SER A 32 -5.57 -6.93 -7.38
C SER A 32 -6.62 -6.40 -6.39
N GLY A 33 -7.23 -5.23 -6.66
CA GLY A 33 -8.25 -4.64 -5.78
C GLY A 33 -7.70 -3.88 -4.57
N THR A 34 -6.42 -3.52 -4.55
CA THR A 34 -5.80 -2.79 -3.42
C THR A 34 -6.48 -1.45 -3.13
N THR A 35 -6.99 -0.74 -4.14
CA THR A 35 -7.79 0.48 -3.92
C THR A 35 -9.13 0.18 -3.24
N LEU A 36 -9.77 -0.96 -3.51
CA LEU A 36 -11.00 -1.35 -2.80
C LEU A 36 -10.71 -1.54 -1.31
N LEU A 37 -9.67 -2.30 -0.98
CA LEU A 37 -9.27 -2.52 0.41
C LEU A 37 -8.84 -1.20 1.10
N ARG A 38 -8.13 -0.30 0.39
CA ARG A 38 -7.85 1.06 0.90
C ARG A 38 -9.15 1.74 1.31
N MET A 39 -10.15 1.80 0.43
CA MET A 39 -11.40 2.52 0.73
C MET A 39 -12.12 1.92 1.94
N MET A 40 -12.13 0.59 2.07
CA MET A 40 -12.71 -0.09 3.23
C MET A 40 -11.96 0.24 4.54
N LEU A 41 -10.63 0.21 4.53
CA LEU A 41 -9.81 0.56 5.69
C LEU A 41 -9.92 2.04 6.06
N ASP A 42 -9.90 2.92 5.06
CA ASP A 42 -10.00 4.37 5.24
C ASP A 42 -11.42 4.83 5.62
N ALA A 43 -12.44 3.98 5.47
CA ALA A 43 -13.75 4.26 6.02
C ALA A 43 -13.81 4.09 7.56
N HIS A 44 -12.85 3.36 8.15
CA HIS A 44 -12.77 3.19 9.61
C HIS A 44 -12.53 4.54 10.32
N PRO A 45 -13.20 4.84 11.44
CA PRO A 45 -13.14 6.14 12.12
C PRO A 45 -11.73 6.48 12.62
N GLU A 46 -10.95 5.47 13.01
CA GLU A 46 -9.61 5.69 13.58
C GLU A 46 -8.45 5.69 12.58
N LEU A 47 -8.65 5.24 11.32
CA LEU A 47 -7.55 4.97 10.39
C LEU A 47 -7.64 5.83 9.13
N ALA A 48 -6.59 6.61 8.84
CA ALA A 48 -6.41 7.31 7.57
C ALA A 48 -5.48 6.53 6.63
N VAL A 49 -5.90 6.33 5.38
CA VAL A 49 -5.05 5.72 4.34
C VAL A 49 -5.03 6.62 3.10
N PRO A 50 -3.90 7.31 2.81
CA PRO A 50 -3.80 8.25 1.72
C PRO A 50 -3.87 7.57 0.34
N PRO A 51 -3.98 8.36 -0.75
CA PRO A 51 -3.65 7.89 -2.08
C PRO A 51 -2.23 7.31 -2.14
N GLU A 52 -1.87 6.65 -3.25
CA GLU A 52 -0.57 5.97 -3.36
C GLU A 52 0.58 6.98 -3.17
N THR A 53 1.43 6.75 -2.17
CA THR A 53 2.49 7.68 -1.80
C THR A 53 3.66 7.60 -2.77
N HIS A 54 4.03 6.40 -3.19
CA HIS A 54 5.16 6.10 -4.09
C HIS A 54 6.56 6.56 -3.62
N PHE A 55 6.71 7.56 -2.75
CA PHE A 55 8.00 8.12 -2.32
C PHE A 55 8.63 7.48 -1.06
N VAL A 56 7.90 6.70 -0.24
CA VAL A 56 8.40 6.19 1.06
C VAL A 56 9.79 5.52 0.97
N PRO A 57 10.09 4.63 -0.01
CA PRO A 57 11.43 4.05 -0.13
C PRO A 57 12.55 5.07 -0.41
N ASP A 58 12.23 6.17 -1.10
CA ASP A 58 13.17 7.24 -1.44
C ASP A 58 13.31 8.23 -0.28
N LEU A 59 12.23 8.54 0.43
CA LEU A 59 12.27 9.29 1.69
C LEU A 59 13.14 8.57 2.73
N ILE A 60 12.99 7.24 2.88
CA ILE A 60 13.85 6.44 3.76
C ILE A 60 15.32 6.56 3.36
N LYS A 61 15.61 6.59 2.05
CA LYS A 61 16.98 6.72 1.53
C LYS A 61 17.54 8.12 1.81
N ALA A 62 16.77 9.17 1.55
CA ALA A 62 17.17 10.56 1.79
C ALA A 62 17.45 10.82 3.28
N ALA A 63 16.55 10.37 4.16
CA ALA A 63 16.69 10.51 5.61
C ALA A 63 17.94 9.79 6.14
N ARG A 64 18.19 8.54 5.71
CA ARG A 64 19.40 7.77 6.09
C ARG A 64 20.69 8.34 5.54
N ALA A 65 20.62 9.11 4.46
CA ALA A 65 21.78 9.78 3.88
C ALA A 65 22.13 11.11 4.58
N GLU A 66 21.37 11.49 5.62
CA GLU A 66 21.60 12.68 6.44
C GLU A 66 21.67 13.99 5.62
N GLN A 67 20.88 14.06 4.55
CA GLN A 67 20.87 15.19 3.61
C GLN A 67 20.01 16.37 4.07
N GLY A 68 19.43 16.30 5.28
CA GLY A 68 18.59 17.34 5.86
C GLY A 68 17.14 17.36 5.36
N ALA A 69 16.35 18.30 5.89
CA ALA A 69 14.92 18.41 5.63
C ALA A 69 14.58 18.67 4.16
N ASP A 70 15.36 19.50 3.46
CA ASP A 70 15.09 19.84 2.06
C ASP A 70 15.23 18.63 1.13
N ALA A 71 16.20 17.74 1.37
CA ALA A 71 16.35 16.52 0.58
C ALA A 71 15.24 15.50 0.87
N MET A 72 14.79 15.41 2.13
CA MET A 72 13.62 14.59 2.49
C MET A 72 12.35 15.14 1.85
N LEU A 73 12.16 16.46 1.85
CA LEU A 73 11.05 17.13 1.19
C LEU A 73 11.08 16.87 -0.32
N GLU A 74 12.22 17.06 -0.98
CA GLU A 74 12.38 16.80 -2.41
C GLU A 74 12.06 15.34 -2.77
N ALA A 75 12.43 14.38 -1.94
CA ALA A 75 12.07 12.97 -2.15
C ALA A 75 10.54 12.74 -2.20
N MET A 76 9.77 13.59 -1.53
CA MET A 76 8.30 13.54 -1.48
C MET A 76 7.65 14.37 -2.58
N THR A 77 8.09 15.63 -2.74
CA THR A 77 7.48 16.63 -3.64
C THR A 77 7.84 16.43 -5.11
N SER A 78 8.97 15.79 -5.40
CA SER A 78 9.33 15.40 -6.77
C SER A 78 8.33 14.41 -7.38
N ASN A 79 7.63 13.65 -6.53
CA ASN A 79 6.60 12.73 -6.96
C ASN A 79 5.42 13.48 -7.59
N ARG A 80 5.05 13.10 -8.82
CA ARG A 80 3.94 13.75 -9.55
C ARG A 80 2.59 13.73 -8.82
N THR A 81 2.38 12.84 -7.84
CA THR A 81 1.13 12.75 -7.05
C THR A 81 1.17 13.54 -5.73
N TRP A 82 2.23 14.31 -5.45
CA TRP A 82 2.36 15.08 -4.20
C TRP A 82 1.14 15.95 -3.87
N SER A 83 0.56 16.59 -4.89
CA SER A 83 -0.61 17.45 -4.72
C SER A 83 -1.86 16.74 -4.21
N ASP A 84 -1.95 15.41 -4.36
CA ASP A 84 -3.11 14.61 -3.92
C ASP A 84 -3.28 14.61 -2.40
N PHE A 85 -2.20 14.80 -1.63
CA PHE A 85 -2.26 14.80 -0.16
C PHE A 85 -2.78 16.13 0.39
N GLY A 86 -2.67 17.20 -0.41
CA GLY A 86 -3.00 18.57 -0.03
C GLY A 86 -2.26 19.05 1.22
N ILE A 87 -1.04 18.57 1.45
CA ILE A 87 -0.14 19.04 2.51
C ILE A 87 0.76 20.11 1.88
N GLY A 88 0.91 21.25 2.55
CA GLY A 88 1.78 22.32 2.06
C GLY A 88 3.26 21.95 2.17
N GLU A 89 4.08 22.35 1.21
CA GLU A 89 5.53 22.09 1.28
C GLU A 89 6.19 22.73 2.50
N GLU A 90 5.77 23.94 2.88
CA GLU A 90 6.29 24.62 4.07
C GLU A 90 5.92 23.88 5.35
N GLU A 91 4.65 23.50 5.49
CA GLU A 91 4.19 22.66 6.61
C GLU A 91 5.02 21.38 6.72
N MET A 92 5.25 20.71 5.59
CA MET A 92 6.02 19.48 5.58
C MET A 92 7.50 19.73 5.91
N ARG A 93 8.09 20.83 5.42
CA ARG A 93 9.46 21.23 5.75
C ARG A 93 9.64 21.48 7.24
N GLU A 94 8.73 22.21 7.86
CA GLU A 94 8.77 22.51 9.31
C GLU A 94 8.72 21.22 10.14
N ARG A 95 7.83 20.28 9.78
CA ARG A 95 7.76 18.96 10.44
C ARG A 95 9.02 18.14 10.23
N LEU A 96 9.62 18.16 9.04
CA LEU A 96 10.87 17.46 8.75
C LEU A 96 12.09 18.09 9.43
N ALA A 97 12.08 19.41 9.66
CA ALA A 97 13.18 20.14 10.28
C ALA A 97 13.44 19.74 11.74
N VAL A 98 12.41 19.22 12.43
CA VAL A 98 12.52 18.73 13.81
C VAL A 98 12.80 17.23 13.91
N VAL A 99 12.81 16.50 12.79
CA VAL A 99 13.19 15.07 12.76
C VAL A 99 14.70 14.95 12.95
N PRO A 100 15.19 14.13 13.89
CA PRO A 100 16.62 13.92 14.07
C PRO A 100 17.31 13.44 12.78
N SER A 101 18.54 13.92 12.53
CA SER A 101 19.33 13.47 11.38
C SER A 101 19.47 11.94 11.38
N GLY A 102 19.25 11.31 10.22
CA GLY A 102 19.29 9.86 10.07
C GLY A 102 18.02 9.11 10.50
N ASP A 103 17.06 9.77 11.18
CA ASP A 103 15.81 9.13 11.63
C ASP A 103 14.79 8.99 10.49
N ALA A 104 15.02 7.97 9.67
CA ALA A 104 14.09 7.62 8.59
C ALA A 104 12.71 7.16 9.08
N ALA A 105 12.59 6.66 10.31
CA ALA A 105 11.29 6.27 10.86
C ALA A 105 10.48 7.54 11.18
N GLY A 106 11.10 8.49 11.88
CA GLY A 106 10.54 9.81 12.17
C GLY A 106 10.13 10.57 10.92
N ALA A 107 10.95 10.55 9.87
CA ALA A 107 10.62 11.23 8.60
C ALA A 107 9.36 10.64 7.93
N VAL A 108 9.24 9.31 7.89
CA VAL A 108 8.05 8.66 7.32
C VAL A 108 6.82 8.89 8.19
N ARG A 109 6.97 8.81 9.51
CA ARG A 109 5.91 9.12 10.49
C ARG A 109 5.40 10.55 10.34
N ALA A 110 6.30 11.53 10.19
CA ALA A 110 5.94 12.94 10.05
C ALA A 110 4.96 13.18 8.89
N PHE A 111 5.17 12.50 7.75
CA PHE A 111 4.22 12.57 6.62
C PHE A 111 2.85 11.96 6.98
N PHE A 112 2.84 10.73 7.46
CA PHE A 112 1.59 10.03 7.71
C PHE A 112 0.80 10.61 8.89
N GLU A 113 1.47 11.13 9.92
CA GLU A 113 0.88 11.86 11.03
C GLU A 113 0.24 13.16 10.54
N ALA A 114 0.93 13.95 9.70
CA ALA A 114 0.34 15.14 9.08
C ALA A 114 -0.91 14.82 8.25
N TYR A 115 -0.87 13.73 7.48
CA TYR A 115 -2.03 13.29 6.71
C TYR A 115 -3.19 12.85 7.60
N ALA A 116 -2.93 12.06 8.64
CA ALA A 116 -3.95 11.58 9.57
C ALA A 116 -4.59 12.71 10.37
N GLU A 117 -3.80 13.67 10.84
CA GLU A 117 -4.27 14.90 11.50
C GLU A 117 -5.25 15.67 10.60
N LYS A 118 -4.93 15.82 9.30
CA LYS A 118 -5.81 16.47 8.33
C LYS A 118 -7.14 15.73 8.13
N GLN A 119 -7.13 14.40 8.24
CA GLN A 119 -8.34 13.58 8.20
C GLN A 119 -9.07 13.51 9.56
N GLY A 120 -8.51 14.11 10.62
CA GLY A 120 -9.04 14.04 11.97
C GLY A 120 -8.96 12.64 12.60
N LYS A 121 -7.96 11.84 12.21
CA LYS A 121 -7.83 10.44 12.62
C LYS A 121 -6.53 10.19 13.40
N PRO A 122 -6.56 9.33 14.44
CA PRO A 122 -5.41 9.08 15.30
C PRO A 122 -4.39 8.08 14.71
N ARG A 123 -4.77 7.28 13.71
CA ARG A 123 -3.91 6.26 13.10
C ARG A 123 -3.79 6.46 11.61
N TRP A 124 -2.71 5.92 11.07
CA TRP A 124 -2.40 5.98 9.65
C TRP A 124 -1.98 4.61 9.11
N GLY A 125 -2.09 4.47 7.80
CA GLY A 125 -1.53 3.38 7.03
C GLY A 125 -1.15 3.85 5.64
N ASP A 126 -0.75 2.91 4.79
CA ASP A 126 -0.44 3.16 3.39
C ASP A 126 -1.13 2.14 2.50
N LYS A 127 -1.45 2.56 1.27
CA LYS A 127 -1.71 1.65 0.17
C LYS A 127 -0.92 2.10 -1.04
N THR A 128 0.23 1.49 -1.24
CA THR A 128 1.00 1.57 -2.47
C THR A 128 1.34 0.16 -2.92
N PRO A 129 0.69 -0.40 -3.96
CA PRO A 129 0.81 -1.82 -4.31
C PRO A 129 2.27 -2.25 -4.54
N ALA A 130 3.03 -1.37 -5.21
CA ALA A 130 4.44 -1.57 -5.54
C ALA A 130 5.36 -1.72 -4.31
N TYR A 131 4.94 -1.29 -3.11
CA TYR A 131 5.69 -1.53 -1.88
C TYR A 131 5.80 -3.00 -1.52
N MET A 132 5.11 -3.91 -2.22
CA MET A 132 5.39 -5.35 -2.18
C MET A 132 6.85 -5.69 -2.50
N LEU A 133 7.56 -4.82 -3.25
CA LEU A 133 8.98 -4.95 -3.59
C LEU A 133 9.91 -4.21 -2.61
N SER A 134 9.34 -3.56 -1.59
CA SER A 134 10.05 -2.79 -0.56
C SER A 134 9.68 -3.19 0.86
N VAL A 135 8.97 -4.33 1.05
CA VAL A 135 8.52 -4.84 2.36
C VAL A 135 9.67 -4.90 3.36
N GLN A 136 10.81 -5.46 2.97
CA GLN A 136 11.97 -5.57 3.85
C GLN A 136 12.52 -4.18 4.24
N ARG A 137 12.59 -3.24 3.30
CA ARG A 137 13.14 -1.90 3.54
C ARG A 137 12.24 -1.11 4.48
N ILE A 138 10.93 -1.10 4.21
CA ILE A 138 9.93 -0.41 5.01
C ILE A 138 9.85 -1.05 6.40
N GLY A 139 9.73 -2.38 6.49
CA GLY A 139 9.62 -3.10 7.76
C GLY A 139 10.87 -3.08 8.65
N ARG A 140 12.04 -2.74 8.10
CA ARG A 140 13.25 -2.48 8.89
C ARG A 140 13.34 -1.04 9.39
N THR A 141 12.64 -0.10 8.75
CA THR A 141 12.58 1.30 9.16
C THR A 141 11.43 1.56 10.12
N LEU A 142 10.27 0.93 9.91
CA LEU A 142 9.07 1.07 10.73
C LEU A 142 8.77 -0.25 11.44
N PRO A 143 9.18 -0.43 12.71
CA PRO A 143 8.88 -1.62 13.50
C PRO A 143 7.37 -1.94 13.56
N GLU A 144 6.54 -0.92 13.61
CA GLU A 144 5.07 -0.98 13.69
C GLU A 144 4.37 -1.34 12.38
N SER A 145 5.08 -1.34 11.24
CA SER A 145 4.47 -1.66 9.95
C SER A 145 4.01 -3.12 9.88
N ARG A 146 2.75 -3.32 9.47
CA ARG A 146 2.14 -4.62 9.20
C ARG A 146 1.63 -4.66 7.78
N PHE A 147 2.16 -5.58 6.98
CA PHE A 147 1.89 -5.68 5.55
C PHE A 147 0.70 -6.59 5.28
N ILE A 148 -0.28 -6.09 4.55
CA ILE A 148 -1.42 -6.85 4.03
C ILE A 148 -1.17 -7.03 2.54
N HIS A 149 -0.74 -8.21 2.14
CA HIS A 149 -0.54 -8.53 0.72
C HIS A 149 -1.86 -9.04 0.14
N LEU A 150 -2.54 -8.15 -0.59
CA LEU A 150 -3.77 -8.50 -1.30
C LEU A 150 -3.41 -9.17 -2.63
N ILE A 151 -3.73 -10.46 -2.73
CA ILE A 151 -3.43 -11.30 -3.88
C ILE A 151 -4.73 -11.59 -4.62
N ARG A 152 -4.72 -11.38 -5.93
CA ARG A 152 -5.80 -11.77 -6.83
C ARG A 152 -5.30 -12.86 -7.77
N ASP A 153 -6.22 -13.70 -8.26
CA ASP A 153 -5.92 -14.67 -9.32
C ASP A 153 -5.17 -13.99 -10.47
N GLY A 154 -3.98 -14.51 -10.77
CA GLY A 154 -3.07 -13.91 -11.75
C GLY A 154 -3.64 -13.83 -13.16
N ARG A 155 -4.56 -14.73 -13.52
CA ARG A 155 -5.22 -14.75 -14.83
C ARG A 155 -6.20 -13.59 -14.98
N ASP A 156 -6.96 -13.32 -13.92
CA ASP A 156 -7.85 -12.18 -13.82
C ASP A 156 -7.09 -10.84 -13.80
N VAL A 157 -5.91 -10.83 -13.16
CA VAL A 157 -4.98 -9.70 -13.19
C VAL A 157 -4.46 -9.46 -14.61
N ALA A 158 -4.10 -10.51 -15.36
CA ALA A 158 -3.66 -10.42 -16.75
C ALA A 158 -4.76 -9.83 -17.65
N LEU A 159 -5.98 -10.38 -17.60
CA LEU A 159 -7.12 -9.85 -18.35
C LEU A 159 -7.43 -8.39 -17.99
N SER A 160 -7.37 -8.04 -16.71
CA SER A 160 -7.61 -6.65 -16.28
C SER A 160 -6.54 -5.68 -16.77
N GLN A 161 -5.29 -6.12 -16.93
CA GLN A 161 -4.23 -5.28 -17.49
C GLN A 161 -4.43 -5.10 -18.99
N THR A 162 -4.68 -6.18 -19.72
CA THR A 162 -4.97 -6.13 -21.17
C THR A 162 -6.14 -5.22 -21.50
N ALA A 163 -7.25 -5.30 -20.76
CA ALA A 163 -8.42 -4.45 -21.00
C ALA A 163 -8.18 -2.95 -20.79
N ARG A 164 -7.09 -2.55 -20.12
CA ARG A 164 -6.76 -1.14 -19.83
C ARG A 164 -5.45 -0.69 -20.47
N ALA A 165 -4.82 -1.57 -21.23
CA ALA A 165 -3.53 -1.28 -21.81
C ALA A 165 -3.67 -0.30 -22.98
N LEU A 166 -2.79 0.70 -23.02
CA LEU A 166 -2.61 1.56 -24.19
C LEU A 166 -1.66 0.93 -25.22
N ASN A 167 -0.90 -0.09 -24.81
CA ASN A 167 0.11 -0.79 -25.61
C ASN A 167 -0.15 -2.29 -25.59
N GLU A 168 0.38 -3.00 -26.59
CA GLU A 168 0.37 -4.46 -26.63
C GLU A 168 0.89 -5.05 -25.32
N GLN A 169 0.12 -5.98 -24.75
CA GLN A 169 0.51 -6.65 -23.52
C GLN A 169 1.43 -7.84 -23.80
N PRO A 170 2.35 -8.16 -22.88
CA PRO A 170 3.17 -9.35 -23.00
C PRO A 170 2.32 -10.63 -23.14
N PRO A 171 2.86 -11.70 -23.74
CA PRO A 171 2.18 -12.99 -23.79
C PRO A 171 1.79 -13.49 -22.39
N PRO A 172 0.71 -14.30 -22.25
CA PRO A 172 0.23 -14.78 -20.96
C PRO A 172 1.30 -15.45 -20.08
N ALA A 173 2.17 -16.27 -20.67
CA ALA A 173 3.28 -16.91 -19.95
C ALA A 173 4.25 -15.88 -19.31
N GLU A 174 4.51 -14.76 -19.98
CA GLU A 174 5.36 -13.70 -19.43
C GLU A 174 4.62 -12.92 -18.33
N GLN A 175 3.33 -12.66 -18.50
CA GLN A 175 2.49 -12.05 -17.46
C GLN A 175 2.45 -12.94 -16.21
N ALA A 176 2.31 -14.26 -16.39
CA ALA A 176 2.38 -15.27 -15.34
C ALA A 176 3.73 -15.25 -14.62
N ALA A 177 4.84 -15.26 -15.36
CA ALA A 177 6.17 -15.19 -14.79
C ALA A 177 6.39 -13.92 -13.94
N ARG A 178 5.87 -12.77 -14.41
CA ARG A 178 5.91 -11.51 -13.66
C ARG A 178 5.07 -11.57 -12.39
N TRP A 179 3.87 -12.15 -12.45
CA TRP A 179 3.00 -12.35 -11.28
C TRP A 179 3.65 -13.24 -10.24
N VAL A 180 4.15 -14.43 -10.63
CA VAL A 180 4.85 -15.37 -9.76
C VAL A 180 6.07 -14.71 -9.11
N LYS A 181 6.92 -14.09 -9.93
CA LYS A 181 8.15 -13.44 -9.46
C LYS A 181 7.87 -12.38 -8.40
N ARG A 182 6.83 -11.55 -8.60
CA ARG A 182 6.51 -10.46 -7.67
C ARG A 182 5.94 -11.00 -6.35
N ILE A 183 5.04 -11.97 -6.39
CA ILE A 183 4.49 -12.57 -5.16
C ILE A 183 5.60 -13.22 -4.34
N ARG A 184 6.40 -14.10 -4.96
CA ARG A 184 7.53 -14.78 -4.30
C ARG A 184 8.51 -13.76 -3.72
N LYS A 185 8.84 -12.70 -4.47
CA LYS A 185 9.74 -11.64 -3.98
C LYS A 185 9.20 -10.94 -2.73
N SER A 186 7.90 -10.71 -2.65
CA SER A 186 7.28 -10.08 -1.48
C SER A 186 7.34 -11.00 -0.26
N ARG A 187 7.02 -12.30 -0.44
CA ARG A 187 7.19 -13.34 0.59
C ARG A 187 8.62 -13.44 1.08
N ASP A 188 9.60 -13.48 0.17
CA ASP A 188 11.02 -13.53 0.53
C ASP A 188 11.45 -12.34 1.38
N GLN A 189 10.98 -11.13 1.03
CA GLN A 189 11.26 -9.93 1.82
C GLN A 189 10.59 -9.97 3.19
N ALA A 190 9.33 -10.38 3.24
CA ALA A 190 8.56 -10.52 4.47
C ALA A 190 9.18 -11.55 5.44
N ALA A 191 9.71 -12.66 4.93
CA ALA A 191 10.38 -13.69 5.72
C ALA A 191 11.61 -13.18 6.48
N THR A 192 12.17 -12.03 6.09
CA THR A 192 13.29 -11.40 6.80
C THR A 192 12.86 -10.48 7.95
N LEU A 193 11.57 -10.25 8.12
CA LEU A 193 11.01 -9.43 9.19
C LEU A 193 10.82 -10.29 10.45
N LYS A 194 11.13 -9.71 11.62
CA LYS A 194 10.81 -10.33 12.91
C LYS A 194 9.31 -10.20 13.22
N GLY A 195 8.71 -11.25 13.80
CA GLY A 195 7.31 -11.25 14.25
C GLY A 195 6.27 -11.34 13.12
N PRO A 196 4.98 -11.47 13.47
CA PRO A 196 3.88 -11.60 12.50
C PRO A 196 3.55 -10.24 11.88
N ARG A 197 4.40 -9.76 10.97
CA ARG A 197 4.25 -8.44 10.30
C ARG A 197 3.79 -8.54 8.85
N TYR A 198 3.36 -9.71 8.40
CA TYR A 198 2.89 -9.92 7.03
C TYR A 198 1.76 -10.94 7.02
N VAL A 199 0.68 -10.62 6.31
CA VAL A 199 -0.46 -11.51 6.06
C VAL A 199 -0.82 -11.46 4.58
N GLU A 200 -1.35 -12.55 4.06
CA GLU A 200 -1.90 -12.62 2.71
C GLU A 200 -3.43 -12.70 2.79
N ALA A 201 -4.10 -11.95 1.92
CA ALA A 201 -5.55 -11.99 1.77
C ALA A 201 -5.89 -12.14 0.28
N ARG A 202 -6.92 -12.95 -0.03
CA ARG A 202 -7.40 -13.10 -1.39
C ARG A 202 -8.40 -11.99 -1.74
N TYR A 203 -8.25 -11.41 -2.92
CA TYR A 203 -9.20 -10.44 -3.44
C TYR A 203 -10.60 -11.04 -3.59
N GLU A 204 -10.68 -12.31 -3.99
CA GLU A 204 -11.92 -13.04 -4.20
C GLU A 204 -12.69 -13.21 -2.88
N ASP A 205 -11.97 -13.50 -1.78
CA ASP A 205 -12.55 -13.58 -0.44
C ASP A 205 -13.04 -12.21 0.02
N LEU A 206 -12.25 -11.15 -0.19
CA LEU A 206 -12.65 -9.77 0.12
C LEU A 206 -13.92 -9.34 -0.62
N VAL A 207 -14.14 -9.82 -1.84
CA VAL A 207 -15.33 -9.48 -2.63
C VAL A 207 -16.53 -10.36 -2.27
N ARG A 208 -16.32 -11.66 -2.01
CA ARG A 208 -17.40 -12.62 -1.70
C ARG A 208 -17.90 -12.48 -0.28
N ASP A 209 -16.99 -12.28 0.67
CA ASP A 209 -17.28 -12.10 2.09
C ASP A 209 -16.36 -11.01 2.68
N PRO A 210 -16.69 -9.73 2.42
CA PRO A 210 -15.86 -8.61 2.87
C PRO A 210 -15.78 -8.55 4.40
N GLU A 211 -16.86 -8.86 5.13
CA GLU A 211 -16.88 -8.75 6.58
C GLU A 211 -15.88 -9.72 7.23
N THR A 212 -15.93 -11.01 6.89
CA THR A 212 -15.01 -12.01 7.44
C THR A 212 -13.56 -11.65 7.11
N THR A 213 -13.30 -11.19 5.89
CA THR A 213 -11.96 -10.78 5.45
C THR A 213 -11.48 -9.55 6.23
N LEU A 214 -12.31 -8.53 6.39
CA LEU A 214 -11.97 -7.31 7.12
C LEU A 214 -11.77 -7.57 8.61
N ARG A 215 -12.58 -8.41 9.26
CA ARG A 215 -12.39 -8.79 10.66
C ARG A 215 -11.00 -9.39 10.91
N ARG A 216 -10.54 -10.30 10.04
CA ARG A 216 -9.20 -10.88 10.11
C ARG A 216 -8.10 -9.85 9.90
N ILE A 217 -8.29 -8.91 8.96
CA ILE A 217 -7.35 -7.82 8.73
C ILE A 217 -7.28 -6.90 9.94
N CYS A 218 -8.42 -6.51 10.51
CA CYS A 218 -8.55 -5.70 11.71
C CYS A 218 -7.82 -6.34 12.90
N GLU A 219 -8.05 -7.62 13.17
CA GLU A 219 -7.30 -8.39 14.17
C GLU A 219 -5.79 -8.35 13.90
N PHE A 220 -5.39 -8.59 12.64
CA PHE A 220 -4.00 -8.54 12.23
C PHE A 220 -3.36 -7.15 12.38
N VAL A 221 -4.10 -6.04 12.37
CA VAL A 221 -3.55 -4.69 12.55
C VAL A 221 -3.96 -4.04 13.87
N ASP A 222 -4.51 -4.83 14.79
CA ASP A 222 -4.93 -4.39 16.12
C ASP A 222 -5.87 -3.17 16.03
N LEU A 223 -6.89 -3.29 15.18
CA LEU A 223 -7.95 -2.30 14.97
C LEU A 223 -9.29 -2.97 15.30
N PRO A 224 -10.23 -2.31 15.98
CA PRO A 224 -11.58 -2.84 16.08
C PRO A 224 -12.19 -2.99 14.68
N TRP A 225 -13.14 -3.91 14.54
CA TRP A 225 -13.94 -3.98 13.33
C TRP A 225 -15.11 -3.01 13.45
N GLU A 226 -15.38 -2.27 12.37
CA GLU A 226 -16.48 -1.32 12.30
C GLU A 226 -17.31 -1.55 11.02
N GLU A 227 -18.64 -1.49 11.15
CA GLU A 227 -19.57 -1.73 10.04
C GLU A 227 -19.40 -0.70 8.91
N GLU A 228 -18.97 0.51 9.25
CA GLU A 228 -18.70 1.62 8.31
C GLU A 228 -17.68 1.25 7.22
N MET A 229 -16.79 0.29 7.50
CA MET A 229 -15.84 -0.25 6.54
C MET A 229 -16.54 -0.90 5.33
N LEU A 230 -17.72 -1.50 5.53
CA LEU A 230 -18.55 -2.07 4.44
C LEU A 230 -19.30 -0.97 3.67
N ARG A 231 -19.52 0.18 4.30
CA ARG A 231 -20.21 1.35 3.74
C ARG A 231 -19.26 2.37 3.13
N TYR A 232 -18.01 1.99 2.87
CA TYR A 232 -16.98 2.85 2.26
C TYR A 232 -17.43 3.59 0.98
N HIS A 233 -18.31 2.96 0.20
CA HIS A 233 -18.81 3.49 -1.07
C HIS A 233 -19.59 4.81 -0.91
N GLU A 234 -20.15 5.06 0.28
CA GLU A 234 -20.85 6.31 0.62
C GLU A 234 -19.89 7.52 0.69
N ARG A 235 -18.62 7.28 1.02
CA ARG A 235 -17.57 8.31 1.11
C ARG A 235 -16.56 8.26 -0.03
N ALA A 236 -16.61 7.22 -0.86
CA ALA A 236 -15.62 6.97 -1.91
C ALA A 236 -15.45 8.14 -2.90
N ALA A 237 -16.53 8.87 -3.21
CA ALA A 237 -16.46 10.02 -4.12
C ALA A 237 -15.58 11.16 -3.56
N GLU A 238 -15.71 11.46 -2.27
CA GLU A 238 -14.88 12.45 -1.56
C GLU A 238 -13.41 12.02 -1.58
N ARG A 239 -13.13 10.76 -1.27
CA ARG A 239 -11.78 10.21 -1.23
C ARG A 239 -11.13 10.11 -2.62
N LEU A 240 -11.91 9.91 -3.67
CA LEU A 240 -11.41 9.96 -5.05
C LEU A 240 -11.15 11.39 -5.54
N ALA A 241 -11.80 12.39 -4.97
CA ALA A 241 -11.57 13.79 -5.34
C ALA A 241 -10.13 14.26 -5.01
N GLU A 242 -9.46 13.62 -4.05
CA GLU A 242 -8.03 13.79 -3.80
C GLU A 242 -7.18 13.54 -5.06
N MET A 243 -7.65 12.66 -5.95
CA MET A 243 -6.97 12.25 -7.18
C MET A 243 -7.51 12.96 -8.44
N ALA A 244 -8.23 14.07 -8.27
CA ALA A 244 -8.89 14.79 -9.37
C ALA A 244 -7.90 15.52 -10.30
N GLY A 245 -6.76 15.96 -9.76
CA GLY A 245 -5.77 16.76 -10.48
C GLY A 245 -5.14 16.03 -11.65
N SER A 246 -4.71 16.80 -12.66
CA SER A 246 -3.89 16.31 -13.76
C SER A 246 -2.51 15.91 -13.25
N LEU A 247 -1.84 15.02 -13.98
CA LEU A 247 -0.50 14.57 -13.66
C LEU A 247 0.42 14.71 -14.88
N ARG A 248 1.53 15.45 -14.73
CA ARG A 248 2.59 15.63 -15.75
C ARG A 248 3.22 14.30 -16.18
N ALA A 249 3.72 14.19 -17.41
CA ALA A 249 4.51 13.03 -17.83
C ALA A 249 5.75 12.81 -16.94
N GLU A 250 6.09 11.56 -16.63
CA GLU A 250 7.25 11.21 -15.80
C GLU A 250 7.77 9.81 -16.16
N GLY A 251 9.04 9.72 -16.57
CA GLY A 251 9.65 8.45 -17.00
C GLY A 251 8.85 7.80 -18.13
N THR A 252 8.36 6.58 -17.90
CA THR A 252 7.52 5.84 -18.86
C THR A 252 6.02 6.14 -18.72
N HIS A 253 5.62 6.95 -17.74
CA HIS A 253 4.22 7.30 -17.52
C HIS A 253 3.83 8.55 -18.31
N ALA A 254 2.89 8.40 -19.23
CA ALA A 254 2.31 9.50 -19.98
C ALA A 254 1.64 10.55 -19.07
N GLU A 255 1.41 11.73 -19.63
CA GLU A 255 0.55 12.75 -19.03
C GLU A 255 -0.87 12.20 -18.83
N GLN A 256 -1.51 12.59 -17.73
CA GLN A 256 -2.88 12.22 -17.42
C GLN A 256 -3.70 13.48 -17.16
N GLU A 257 -4.77 13.64 -17.94
CA GLU A 257 -5.70 14.75 -17.75
C GLU A 257 -6.48 14.63 -16.43
N ALA A 258 -7.01 15.76 -15.96
CA ALA A 258 -7.84 15.82 -14.78
C ALA A 258 -9.03 14.84 -14.89
N GLY A 259 -9.34 14.14 -13.80
CA GLY A 259 -10.43 13.15 -13.77
C GLY A 259 -10.11 11.78 -14.39
N TYR A 260 -9.01 11.61 -15.14
CA TYR A 260 -8.60 10.31 -15.68
C TYR A 260 -8.48 9.24 -14.60
N ARG A 261 -7.86 9.61 -13.47
CA ARG A 261 -7.65 8.72 -12.32
C ARG A 261 -8.96 8.39 -11.63
N ILE A 262 -9.86 9.35 -11.45
CA ILE A 262 -11.21 9.12 -10.90
C ILE A 262 -11.96 8.10 -11.76
N ALA A 263 -11.99 8.29 -13.08
CA ALA A 263 -12.66 7.37 -14.00
C ALA A 263 -12.09 5.94 -13.90
N ASN A 264 -10.77 5.81 -13.77
CA ASN A 264 -10.11 4.52 -13.59
C ASN A 264 -10.48 3.81 -12.27
N HIS A 265 -10.81 4.57 -11.24
CA HIS A 265 -11.19 4.07 -9.92
C HIS A 265 -12.71 4.12 -9.67
N ALA A 266 -13.53 4.57 -10.62
CA ALA A 266 -14.98 4.62 -10.49
C ALA A 266 -15.64 3.31 -10.02
N PRO A 267 -15.14 2.09 -10.35
CA PRO A 267 -15.71 0.87 -9.78
C PRO A 267 -15.68 0.79 -8.25
N THR A 268 -14.79 1.53 -7.57
CA THR A 268 -14.71 1.57 -6.09
C THR A 268 -15.68 2.57 -5.46
N THR A 269 -16.60 3.17 -6.22
CA THR A 269 -17.72 3.95 -5.67
C THR A 269 -19.00 3.12 -5.51
N LYS A 270 -18.92 1.82 -5.80
CA LYS A 270 -20.02 0.86 -5.64
C LYS A 270 -19.58 -0.26 -4.70
N PRO A 271 -20.52 -0.93 -4.00
CA PRO A 271 -20.24 -2.16 -3.27
C PRO A 271 -19.52 -3.20 -4.13
N PRO A 272 -18.72 -4.11 -3.53
CA PRO A 272 -18.07 -5.19 -4.26
C PRO A 272 -19.11 -6.09 -4.93
N ASP A 273 -18.79 -6.55 -6.12
CA ASP A 273 -19.70 -7.32 -6.98
C ASP A 273 -19.08 -8.69 -7.32
N PRO A 274 -19.50 -9.77 -6.63
CA PRO A 274 -19.01 -11.12 -6.88
C PRO A 274 -19.20 -11.60 -8.31
N ALA A 275 -20.16 -11.06 -9.08
CA ALA A 275 -20.37 -11.45 -10.47
C ALA A 275 -19.19 -11.06 -11.39
N LYS A 276 -18.31 -10.17 -10.93
CA LYS A 276 -17.12 -9.73 -11.66
C LYS A 276 -15.87 -10.54 -11.35
N LEU A 277 -15.96 -11.54 -10.49
CA LEU A 277 -14.88 -12.48 -10.20
C LEU A 277 -14.76 -13.54 -11.29
N ASP A 278 -13.61 -14.21 -11.29
CA ASP A 278 -13.33 -15.42 -12.08
C ASP A 278 -13.60 -15.21 -13.58
N LYS A 279 -13.29 -14.01 -14.10
CA LYS A 279 -13.52 -13.66 -15.51
C LYS A 279 -12.69 -14.51 -16.44
N TRP A 280 -11.48 -14.87 -16.02
CA TRP A 280 -10.58 -15.73 -16.77
C TRP A 280 -11.23 -17.02 -17.25
N ARG A 281 -12.18 -17.58 -16.50
CA ARG A 281 -12.92 -18.80 -16.89
C ARG A 281 -13.76 -18.62 -18.15
N ARG A 282 -14.20 -17.39 -18.43
CA ARG A 282 -15.11 -17.06 -19.54
C ARG A 282 -14.41 -16.29 -20.66
N GLU A 283 -13.41 -15.50 -20.31
CA GLU A 283 -12.80 -14.50 -21.19
C GLU A 283 -11.40 -14.90 -21.68
N MET A 284 -10.69 -15.78 -20.97
CA MET A 284 -9.34 -16.21 -21.37
C MET A 284 -9.43 -17.35 -22.40
N SER A 285 -8.67 -17.25 -23.50
CA SER A 285 -8.66 -18.31 -24.51
C SER A 285 -8.02 -19.59 -23.94
N PRO A 286 -8.37 -20.80 -24.43
CA PRO A 286 -7.76 -22.04 -23.95
C PRO A 286 -6.23 -22.07 -24.09
N GLY A 287 -5.69 -21.48 -25.16
CA GLY A 287 -4.25 -21.39 -25.38
C GLY A 287 -3.56 -20.44 -24.39
N ASP A 288 -4.16 -19.28 -24.13
CA ASP A 288 -3.62 -18.32 -23.16
C ASP A 288 -3.70 -18.87 -21.73
N LEU A 289 -4.79 -19.56 -21.41
CA LEU A 289 -4.99 -20.21 -20.11
C LEU A 289 -3.93 -21.30 -19.89
N ALA A 290 -3.73 -22.19 -20.87
CA ALA A 290 -2.69 -23.22 -20.79
C ALA A 290 -1.29 -22.61 -20.67
N ALA A 291 -0.99 -21.54 -21.42
CA ALA A 291 0.30 -20.85 -21.34
C ALA A 291 0.51 -20.16 -19.98
N TYR A 292 -0.54 -19.62 -19.36
CA TYR A 292 -0.49 -19.00 -18.05
C TYR A 292 -0.30 -20.07 -16.95
N ASP A 293 -1.15 -21.10 -16.95
CA ASP A 293 -1.15 -22.19 -15.97
C ASP A 293 0.17 -22.99 -16.02
N ALA A 294 0.78 -23.17 -17.20
CA ALA A 294 2.09 -23.80 -17.34
C ALA A 294 3.21 -23.09 -16.57
N VAL A 295 3.09 -21.79 -16.32
CA VAL A 295 4.10 -20.99 -15.60
C VAL A 295 3.70 -20.75 -14.15
N ALA A 296 2.42 -20.45 -13.90
CA ALA A 296 1.92 -20.03 -12.59
C ALA A 296 1.19 -21.12 -11.81
N GLY A 297 0.92 -22.29 -12.39
CA GLY A 297 0.07 -23.33 -11.81
C GLY A 297 0.47 -23.78 -10.41
N GLU A 298 1.77 -23.92 -10.15
CA GLU A 298 2.28 -24.27 -8.81
C GLU A 298 1.84 -23.23 -7.77
N LEU A 299 2.12 -21.95 -8.03
CA LEU A 299 1.79 -20.86 -7.10
C LEU A 299 0.27 -20.60 -7.03
N LEU A 300 -0.46 -20.76 -8.14
CA LEU A 300 -1.92 -20.70 -8.16
C LEU A 300 -2.50 -21.74 -7.20
N SER A 301 -2.05 -22.99 -7.30
CA SER A 301 -2.48 -24.08 -6.40
C SER A 301 -2.12 -23.80 -4.94
N GLU A 302 -0.89 -23.32 -4.69
CA GLU A 302 -0.43 -22.94 -3.34
C GLU A 302 -1.33 -21.88 -2.69
N LEU A 303 -1.80 -20.92 -3.50
CA LEU A 303 -2.71 -19.84 -3.08
C LEU A 303 -4.19 -20.25 -3.05
N GLY A 304 -4.51 -21.52 -3.35
CA GLY A 304 -5.87 -22.04 -3.36
C GLY A 304 -6.71 -21.60 -4.57
N TYR A 305 -6.07 -21.28 -5.69
CA TYR A 305 -6.73 -21.11 -6.99
C TYR A 305 -6.75 -22.43 -7.75
N GLU A 306 -7.85 -22.67 -8.47
CA GLU A 306 -7.96 -23.82 -9.37
C GLU A 306 -7.00 -23.70 -10.55
N VAL A 307 -6.36 -24.80 -10.93
CA VAL A 307 -5.49 -24.88 -12.11
C VAL A 307 -6.12 -25.85 -13.10
N THR A 308 -6.17 -25.44 -14.36
CA THR A 308 -6.72 -26.25 -15.44
C THR A 308 -5.65 -27.26 -15.85
N SER A 309 -5.89 -28.53 -15.53
CA SER A 309 -5.01 -29.67 -15.89
C SER A 309 -5.11 -30.03 -17.37
#